data_AF-A0A2V9JST4-F1
#
_entry.id   AF-A0A2V9JST4-F1
#
_cell.length_a   1.000
_cell.length_b   1.000
_cell.length_c   1.000
_cell.angle_alpha   90.00
_cell.angle_beta   90.00
_cell.angle_gamma   90.00
#
_symmetry.space_group_name_H-M   'P 1'
#
loop_
_entity.id
_entity.type
_entity.pdbx_description
1 polymer ?
#
loop_
_entity_poly.entity_id
_entity_poly.type
_entity_poly.pdbx_seq_one_letter_code
_entity_poly.pdbx_strand_id
1 'polypeptide(L)'
;MTIRNSVARNYPGDGISTQFVEHPEVENCESYGNAFLGIHLGTGALYGLVRSNRVHDNGQDGLFLCWRVQHARYEDNQSWNNGQDGISLGHKDTDNTFLRNVVTGNARAGVYFRDERERNAASRNVFRANKIADNGRPGAPGYGVRIEGETKNLTFASNTIRDTRQGPQATQTVGIYIGPKADFVVCEQNLFEGGTQQAIVNESRSDHNRVQQPTGQ
;
A
#
# COMPACT_ATOMS: atom_id res chain seq x y z
N MET A 1 7.91 21.49 -5.55
CA MET A 1 6.92 22.07 -4.62
C MET A 1 7.06 21.37 -3.28
N THR A 2 6.87 22.06 -2.16
CA THR A 2 7.09 21.43 -0.85
C THR A 2 6.00 21.82 0.15
N ILE A 3 5.45 20.82 0.85
CA ILE A 3 4.53 20.97 1.98
C ILE A 3 5.19 20.29 3.18
N ARG A 4 5.44 21.03 4.26
CA ARG A 4 6.04 20.47 5.48
C ARG A 4 5.36 20.97 6.74
N ASN A 5 5.32 20.12 7.77
CA ASN A 5 4.82 20.47 9.10
C ASN A 5 3.38 21.00 9.08
N SER A 6 2.56 20.45 8.19
CA SER A 6 1.19 20.90 7.97
C SER A 6 0.17 19.86 8.42
N VAL A 7 -1.03 20.34 8.76
CA VAL A 7 -2.18 19.49 9.11
C VAL A 7 -3.31 19.74 8.11
N ALA A 8 -3.80 18.69 7.47
CA ALA A 8 -5.00 18.71 6.62
C ALA A 8 -6.08 17.83 7.26
N ARG A 9 -7.20 18.41 7.68
CA ARG A 9 -8.19 17.67 8.46
C ARG A 9 -9.63 18.05 8.24
N ASN A 10 -10.53 17.09 8.44
CA ASN A 10 -11.99 17.27 8.41
C ASN A 10 -12.49 17.97 7.14
N TYR A 11 -11.79 17.74 6.02
CA TYR A 11 -12.11 18.36 4.75
C TYR A 11 -13.11 17.49 3.96
N PRO A 12 -14.13 18.07 3.29
CA PRO A 12 -15.10 17.32 2.48
C PRO A 12 -14.49 16.86 1.12
N GLY A 13 -13.24 16.44 1.12
CA GLY A 13 -12.48 15.99 -0.05
C GLY A 13 -11.17 15.31 0.35
N ASP A 14 -10.15 15.45 -0.49
CA ASP A 14 -8.79 14.96 -0.21
C ASP A 14 -8.05 15.90 0.76
N GLY A 15 -7.22 15.35 1.65
CA GLY A 15 -6.45 16.14 2.61
C GLY A 15 -5.31 16.93 1.97
N ILE A 16 -4.25 16.25 1.53
CA ILE A 16 -3.12 16.87 0.82
C ILE A 16 -3.06 16.29 -0.59
N SER A 17 -3.17 17.14 -1.61
CA SER A 17 -3.05 16.71 -3.02
C SER A 17 -2.00 17.52 -3.76
N THR A 18 -1.16 16.84 -4.54
CA THR A 18 -0.21 17.48 -5.47
C THR A 18 -0.32 16.81 -6.83
N GLN A 19 -0.54 17.58 -7.90
CA GLN A 19 -0.78 17.07 -9.25
C GLN A 19 -0.04 17.92 -10.27
N PHE A 20 0.38 17.33 -11.39
CA PHE A 20 1.14 17.97 -12.46
C PHE A 20 2.42 18.64 -11.94
N VAL A 21 3.20 17.88 -11.16
CA VAL A 21 4.37 18.38 -10.44
C VAL A 21 5.55 17.42 -10.56
N GLU A 22 6.74 17.97 -10.69
CA GLU A 22 7.99 17.23 -10.54
C GLU A 22 8.64 17.58 -9.20
N HIS A 23 9.23 16.58 -8.55
CA HIS A 23 9.82 16.70 -7.22
C HIS A 23 8.88 17.34 -6.17
N PRO A 24 7.61 16.87 -6.03
CA PRO A 24 6.81 17.26 -4.88
C PRO A 24 7.37 16.64 -3.60
N GLU A 25 7.46 17.43 -2.54
CA GLU A 25 7.82 16.95 -1.21
C GLU A 25 6.66 17.16 -0.23
N VAL A 26 6.23 16.09 0.43
CA VAL A 26 5.26 16.13 1.53
C VAL A 26 5.90 15.47 2.75
N GLU A 27 6.26 16.28 3.74
CA GLU A 27 7.10 15.84 4.85
C GLU A 27 6.57 16.28 6.21
N ASN A 28 6.55 15.34 7.16
CA ASN A 28 6.15 15.62 8.54
C ASN A 28 4.77 16.29 8.65
N CYS A 29 3.85 15.88 7.78
CA CYS A 29 2.47 16.35 7.78
C CYS A 29 1.55 15.33 8.43
N GLU A 30 0.36 15.80 8.80
CA GLU A 30 -0.72 14.96 9.32
C GLU A 30 -2.00 15.18 8.50
N SER A 31 -2.58 14.10 7.99
CA SER A 31 -3.79 14.16 7.15
C SER A 31 -4.86 13.20 7.67
N TYR A 32 -5.96 13.75 8.21
CA TYR A 32 -6.96 12.93 8.90
C TYR A 32 -8.41 13.44 8.90
N GLY A 33 -9.36 12.52 9.07
CA GLY A 33 -10.79 12.86 9.14
C GLY A 33 -11.35 13.44 7.83
N ASN A 34 -10.59 13.35 6.73
CA ASN A 34 -11.03 13.87 5.44
C ASN A 34 -12.04 12.90 4.80
N ALA A 35 -13.00 13.42 4.05
CA ALA A 35 -14.07 12.60 3.48
C ALA A 35 -13.55 11.57 2.47
N PHE A 36 -12.47 11.88 1.75
CA PHE A 36 -11.86 11.02 0.75
C PHE A 36 -10.44 10.60 1.14
N LEU A 37 -9.43 11.07 0.40
CA LEU A 37 -8.06 10.58 0.47
C LEU A 37 -7.23 11.34 1.51
N GLY A 38 -6.25 10.66 2.12
CA GLY A 38 -5.32 11.29 3.06
C GLY A 38 -4.25 12.14 2.36
N ILE A 39 -3.24 11.50 1.77
CA ILE A 39 -2.22 12.14 0.92
C ILE A 39 -2.33 11.55 -0.48
N HIS A 40 -2.57 12.42 -1.46
CA HIS A 40 -2.83 12.10 -2.84
C HIS A 40 -1.73 12.70 -3.73
N LEU A 41 -0.76 11.87 -4.15
CA LEU A 41 0.07 12.23 -5.29
C LEU A 41 -0.72 11.91 -6.56
N GLY A 42 -1.13 12.98 -7.24
CA GLY A 42 -2.04 12.89 -8.37
C GLY A 42 -1.34 12.87 -9.73
N THR A 43 -2.12 13.11 -10.77
CA THR A 43 -1.74 12.96 -12.17
C THR A 43 -0.38 13.57 -12.50
N GLY A 44 0.53 12.77 -13.02
CA GLY A 44 1.84 13.23 -13.51
C GLY A 44 2.80 13.72 -12.42
N ALA A 45 2.61 13.27 -11.17
CA ALA A 45 3.59 13.51 -10.11
C ALA A 45 4.85 12.65 -10.31
N LEU A 46 5.99 13.27 -10.58
CA LEU A 46 7.26 12.57 -10.81
C LEU A 46 8.26 12.84 -9.70
N TYR A 47 9.05 11.82 -9.32
CA TYR A 47 10.18 11.94 -8.39
C TYR A 47 9.79 12.52 -7.02
N GLY A 48 8.58 12.25 -6.56
CA GLY A 48 8.06 12.77 -5.30
C GLY A 48 8.71 12.15 -4.07
N LEU A 49 8.77 12.91 -2.97
CA LEU A 49 9.19 12.43 -1.66
C LEU A 49 8.06 12.64 -0.66
N VAL A 50 7.46 11.54 -0.19
CA VAL A 50 6.42 11.53 0.84
C VAL A 50 7.02 10.85 2.06
N ARG A 51 7.37 11.62 3.10
CA ARG A 51 8.10 11.07 4.24
C ARG A 51 7.63 11.52 5.61
N SER A 52 7.72 10.61 6.58
CA SER A 52 7.43 10.91 7.99
C SER A 52 6.03 11.49 8.23
N ASN A 53 5.05 11.15 7.39
CA ASN A 53 3.69 11.65 7.54
C ASN A 53 2.82 10.71 8.39
N ARG A 54 1.78 11.29 9.00
CA ARG A 54 0.70 10.58 9.70
C ARG A 54 -0.59 10.70 8.89
N VAL A 55 -1.15 9.59 8.43
CA VAL A 55 -2.27 9.59 7.48
C VAL A 55 -3.35 8.63 7.94
N HIS A 56 -4.42 9.16 8.52
CA HIS A 56 -5.31 8.30 9.29
C HIS A 56 -6.76 8.75 9.36
N ASP A 57 -7.65 7.81 9.66
CA ASP A 57 -9.08 8.06 9.85
C ASP A 57 -9.70 8.85 8.68
N ASN A 58 -9.18 8.70 7.46
CA ASN A 58 -9.75 9.26 6.25
C ASN A 58 -10.84 8.33 5.71
N GLY A 59 -11.85 8.88 5.04
CA GLY A 59 -13.01 8.12 4.57
C GLY A 59 -12.71 7.10 3.47
N GLN A 60 -11.60 7.27 2.75
CA GLN A 60 -11.13 6.33 1.71
C GLN A 60 -9.71 5.85 1.99
N ASP A 61 -8.78 6.02 1.05
CA ASP A 61 -7.42 5.53 1.16
C ASP A 61 -6.52 6.51 1.93
N GLY A 62 -5.52 5.98 2.64
CA GLY A 62 -4.52 6.79 3.33
C GLY A 62 -3.56 7.46 2.34
N LEU A 63 -2.59 6.69 1.84
CA LEU A 63 -1.68 7.13 0.78
C LEU A 63 -2.23 6.69 -0.58
N PHE A 64 -2.56 7.64 -1.43
CA PHE A 64 -3.15 7.37 -2.74
C PHE A 64 -2.25 7.86 -3.86
N LEU A 65 -1.85 6.94 -4.71
CA LEU A 65 -1.24 7.23 -6.00
C LEU A 65 -2.33 7.13 -7.06
N CYS A 66 -2.44 8.12 -7.93
CA CYS A 66 -3.58 8.25 -8.84
C CYS A 66 -3.29 7.80 -10.26
N TRP A 67 -2.49 8.58 -11.00
CA TRP A 67 -2.19 8.41 -12.43
C TRP A 67 -0.74 8.80 -12.71
N ARG A 68 0.07 7.83 -13.14
CA ARG A 68 1.47 8.04 -13.51
C ARG A 68 2.29 8.70 -12.40
N VAL A 69 2.09 8.28 -11.16
CA VAL A 69 3.04 8.61 -10.09
C VAL A 69 4.27 7.73 -10.27
N GLN A 70 5.40 8.33 -10.65
CA GLN A 70 6.58 7.55 -11.02
C GLN A 70 7.83 8.00 -10.29
N HIS A 71 8.70 7.04 -9.99
CA HIS A 71 9.99 7.28 -9.32
C HIS A 71 9.88 7.99 -7.96
N ALA A 72 8.72 7.90 -7.31
CA ALA A 72 8.49 8.50 -6.00
C ALA A 72 9.01 7.60 -4.87
N ARG A 73 9.34 8.22 -3.74
CA ARG A 73 9.76 7.57 -2.50
C ARG A 73 8.77 7.87 -1.38
N TYR A 74 8.24 6.81 -0.78
CA TYR A 74 7.36 6.84 0.37
C TYR A 74 8.10 6.24 1.57
N GLU A 75 8.52 7.08 2.52
CA GLU A 75 9.45 6.65 3.58
C GLU A 75 8.97 6.99 4.97
N ASP A 76 9.04 6.03 5.88
CA ASP A 76 8.77 6.25 7.31
C ASP A 76 7.38 6.88 7.58
N ASN A 77 6.40 6.66 6.70
CA ASN A 77 5.03 7.13 6.90
C ASN A 77 4.22 6.14 7.73
N GLN A 78 3.21 6.66 8.41
CA GLN A 78 2.22 5.88 9.13
C GLN A 78 0.85 6.08 8.46
N SER A 79 0.25 5.00 7.97
CA SER A 79 -1.06 5.01 7.31
C SER A 79 -2.03 4.04 8.01
N TRP A 80 -2.99 4.56 8.76
CA TRP A 80 -3.84 3.71 9.61
C TRP A 80 -5.31 4.11 9.71
N ASN A 81 -6.16 3.14 10.02
CA ASN A 81 -7.60 3.32 10.22
C ASN A 81 -8.33 4.06 9.08
N ASN A 82 -7.79 4.05 7.88
CA ASN A 82 -8.49 4.64 6.73
C ASN A 82 -9.64 3.72 6.29
N GLY A 83 -10.68 4.32 5.71
CA GLY A 83 -11.94 3.69 5.33
C GLY A 83 -11.83 2.69 4.18
N GLN A 84 -10.69 2.66 3.47
CA GLN A 84 -10.36 1.66 2.46
C GLN A 84 -8.96 1.10 2.71
N ASP A 85 -7.98 1.39 1.86
CA ASP A 85 -6.63 0.84 1.96
C ASP A 85 -5.66 1.82 2.62
N GLY A 86 -4.59 1.27 3.19
CA GLY A 86 -3.52 2.10 3.72
C GLY A 86 -2.69 2.76 2.61
N ILE A 87 -2.42 2.02 1.54
CA ILE A 87 -1.72 2.48 0.33
C ILE A 87 -2.44 1.91 -0.89
N SER A 88 -2.83 2.76 -1.84
CA SER A 88 -3.55 2.39 -3.07
C SER A 88 -2.82 2.93 -4.28
N LEU A 89 -2.48 2.04 -5.23
CA LEU A 89 -1.71 2.38 -6.43
C LEU A 89 -2.19 1.63 -7.68
N GLY A 90 -2.13 2.27 -8.84
CA GLY A 90 -2.68 1.78 -10.12
C GLY A 90 -2.42 2.76 -11.26
N HIS A 91 -3.11 2.69 -12.39
CA HIS A 91 -2.99 3.67 -13.50
C HIS A 91 -1.56 4.19 -13.83
N LYS A 92 -0.62 3.26 -13.98
CA LYS A 92 0.80 3.52 -14.29
C LYS A 92 1.60 4.14 -13.15
N ASP A 93 1.20 3.93 -11.92
CA ASP A 93 2.03 4.24 -10.77
C ASP A 93 3.20 3.24 -10.69
N THR A 94 4.35 3.58 -11.28
CA THR A 94 5.47 2.65 -11.49
C THR A 94 6.79 3.15 -10.96
N ASP A 95 7.72 2.24 -10.71
CA ASP A 95 9.11 2.59 -10.35
C ASP A 95 9.21 3.34 -9.01
N ASN A 96 8.21 3.18 -8.11
CA ASN A 96 8.20 3.81 -6.80
C ASN A 96 8.81 2.89 -5.73
N THR A 97 9.34 3.50 -4.67
CA THR A 97 9.90 2.79 -3.51
C THR A 97 9.14 3.14 -2.25
N PHE A 98 8.71 2.13 -1.51
CA PHE A 98 8.04 2.23 -0.21
C PHE A 98 8.93 1.61 0.85
N LEU A 99 9.47 2.44 1.75
CA LEU A 99 10.50 2.07 2.70
C LEU A 99 10.06 2.36 4.13
N ARG A 100 10.10 1.35 5.00
CA ARG A 100 9.85 1.51 6.45
C ARG A 100 8.52 2.18 6.82
N ASN A 101 7.50 2.05 5.97
CA ASN A 101 6.17 2.54 6.30
C ASN A 101 5.48 1.57 7.27
N VAL A 102 4.59 2.13 8.09
CA VAL A 102 3.71 1.37 8.99
C VAL A 102 2.28 1.52 8.47
N VAL A 103 1.66 0.40 8.11
CA VAL A 103 0.36 0.38 7.45
C VAL A 103 -0.60 -0.54 8.20
N THR A 104 -1.51 0.03 8.99
CA THR A 104 -2.25 -0.75 9.98
C THR A 104 -3.73 -0.42 10.12
N GLY A 105 -4.58 -1.41 10.42
CA GLY A 105 -5.95 -1.13 10.83
C GLY A 105 -6.86 -0.54 9.73
N ASN A 106 -6.42 -0.50 8.47
CA ASN A 106 -7.21 0.02 7.36
C ASN A 106 -8.34 -0.97 7.01
N ALA A 107 -9.44 -0.47 6.46
CA ALA A 107 -10.66 -1.25 6.36
C ALA A 107 -10.63 -2.40 5.34
N ARG A 108 -9.76 -2.34 4.33
CA ARG A 108 -9.65 -3.36 3.28
C ARG A 108 -8.27 -4.01 3.23
N ALA A 109 -7.31 -3.42 2.53
CA ALA A 109 -5.94 -3.92 2.45
C ALA A 109 -4.96 -2.96 3.12
N GLY A 110 -3.81 -3.47 3.56
CA GLY A 110 -2.68 -2.60 3.86
C GLY A 110 -2.20 -1.90 2.59
N VAL A 111 -1.85 -2.70 1.57
CA VAL A 111 -1.42 -2.22 0.26
C VAL A 111 -2.28 -2.85 -0.83
N TYR A 112 -2.83 -2.03 -1.72
CA TYR A 112 -3.66 -2.47 -2.83
C TYR A 112 -3.12 -2.01 -4.19
N PHE A 113 -2.80 -2.98 -5.05
CA PHE A 113 -2.54 -2.73 -6.46
C PHE A 113 -3.84 -2.94 -7.23
N ARG A 114 -4.33 -1.89 -7.88
CA ARG A 114 -5.63 -1.86 -8.56
C ARG A 114 -5.66 -2.80 -9.79
N ASP A 115 -6.85 -3.33 -10.10
CA ASP A 115 -7.07 -4.23 -11.25
C ASP A 115 -6.98 -3.49 -12.59
N GLU A 116 -5.76 -3.30 -13.06
CA GLU A 116 -5.45 -2.57 -14.29
C GLU A 116 -4.91 -3.50 -15.39
N ARG A 117 -5.12 -3.10 -16.64
CA ARG A 117 -4.41 -3.70 -17.80
C ARG A 117 -2.95 -3.31 -17.78
N GLU A 118 -2.08 -4.06 -18.47
CA GLU A 118 -0.62 -3.88 -18.44
C GLU A 118 -0.19 -2.43 -18.69
N ARG A 119 -0.86 -1.76 -19.64
CA ARG A 119 -0.54 -0.36 -19.97
C ARG A 119 -0.68 0.59 -18.78
N ASN A 120 -1.51 0.26 -17.80
CA ASN A 120 -1.87 1.04 -16.63
C ASN A 120 -1.52 0.33 -15.31
N ALA A 121 -0.90 -0.85 -15.34
CA ALA A 121 -0.62 -1.58 -14.12
C ALA A 121 0.47 -0.91 -13.28
N ALA A 122 0.35 -1.00 -11.95
CA ALA A 122 1.29 -0.44 -10.98
C ALA A 122 2.54 -1.30 -10.81
N SER A 123 3.28 -1.49 -11.91
CA SER A 123 4.44 -2.36 -12.02
C SER A 123 5.74 -1.73 -11.53
N ARG A 124 6.78 -2.54 -11.29
CA ARG A 124 8.14 -2.08 -10.92
C ARG A 124 8.21 -1.32 -9.61
N ASN A 125 7.32 -1.59 -8.66
CA ASN A 125 7.35 -0.99 -7.34
C ASN A 125 8.08 -1.90 -6.34
N VAL A 126 8.79 -1.27 -5.40
CA VAL A 126 9.56 -1.96 -4.35
C VAL A 126 9.02 -1.60 -2.98
N PHE A 127 8.68 -2.60 -2.19
CA PHE A 127 8.28 -2.47 -0.79
C PHE A 127 9.35 -3.12 0.08
N ARG A 128 10.08 -2.31 0.84
CA ARG A 128 11.17 -2.78 1.70
C ARG A 128 10.99 -2.37 3.16
N ALA A 129 11.20 -3.33 4.06
CA ALA A 129 11.20 -3.09 5.52
C ALA A 129 9.92 -2.43 6.06
N ASN A 130 8.78 -2.59 5.39
CA ASN A 130 7.50 -2.06 5.86
C ASN A 130 6.88 -2.99 6.89
N LYS A 131 6.06 -2.43 7.77
CA LYS A 131 5.21 -3.17 8.71
C LYS A 131 3.77 -3.04 8.28
N ILE A 132 3.15 -4.16 7.92
CA ILE A 132 1.76 -4.22 7.46
C ILE A 132 0.98 -5.11 8.41
N ALA A 133 0.03 -4.54 9.15
CA ALA A 133 -0.66 -5.31 10.18
C ALA A 133 -2.13 -4.96 10.39
N ASP A 134 -2.90 -5.95 10.82
CA ASP A 134 -4.24 -5.72 11.37
C ASP A 134 -5.22 -5.03 10.39
N ASN A 135 -5.03 -5.20 9.07
CA ASN A 135 -5.92 -4.63 8.05
C ASN A 135 -7.17 -5.49 7.82
N GLY A 136 -8.21 -4.92 7.21
CA GLY A 136 -9.50 -5.55 6.99
C GLY A 136 -10.52 -5.29 8.09
N ARG A 137 -11.81 -5.41 7.75
CA ARG A 137 -12.94 -5.42 8.68
C ARG A 137 -13.66 -6.77 8.66
N PRO A 138 -14.40 -7.14 9.72
CA PRO A 138 -15.24 -8.34 9.69
C PRO A 138 -16.24 -8.30 8.53
N GLY A 139 -16.52 -9.47 7.93
CA GLY A 139 -17.50 -9.62 6.84
C GLY A 139 -16.93 -9.46 5.42
N ALA A 140 -15.66 -9.10 5.27
CA ALA A 140 -14.95 -9.13 3.99
C ALA A 140 -13.52 -9.67 4.17
N PRO A 141 -12.90 -10.26 3.12
CA PRO A 141 -11.51 -10.67 3.19
C PRO A 141 -10.60 -9.45 3.35
N GLY A 142 -9.79 -9.44 4.41
CA GLY A 142 -8.72 -8.47 4.61
C GLY A 142 -7.37 -9.01 4.16
N TYR A 143 -6.53 -8.11 3.63
CA TYR A 143 -5.23 -8.47 3.06
C TYR A 143 -4.14 -7.59 3.64
N GLY A 144 -2.94 -8.15 3.87
CA GLY A 144 -1.76 -7.31 4.08
C GLY A 144 -1.44 -6.57 2.78
N VAL A 145 -1.22 -7.34 1.71
CA VAL A 145 -1.00 -6.85 0.35
C VAL A 145 -1.95 -7.59 -0.59
N ARG A 146 -2.67 -6.84 -1.43
CA ARG A 146 -3.54 -7.39 -2.48
C ARG A 146 -3.06 -6.90 -3.85
N ILE A 147 -2.62 -7.82 -4.69
CA ILE A 147 -2.10 -7.52 -6.03
C ILE A 147 -3.12 -7.98 -7.07
N GLU A 148 -3.74 -7.03 -7.76
CA GLU A 148 -4.64 -7.29 -8.89
C GLU A 148 -4.03 -6.81 -10.22
N GLY A 149 -4.75 -7.05 -11.31
CA GLY A 149 -4.39 -6.58 -12.63
C GLY A 149 -3.21 -7.32 -13.24
N GLU A 150 -2.78 -6.83 -14.40
CA GLU A 150 -1.58 -7.27 -15.11
C GLU A 150 -0.32 -6.63 -14.50
N THR A 151 -0.29 -6.56 -13.17
CA THR A 151 0.78 -5.93 -12.38
C THR A 151 1.99 -6.83 -12.34
N LYS A 152 3.17 -6.28 -12.67
CA LYS A 152 4.39 -7.06 -12.76
C LYS A 152 5.62 -6.41 -12.15
N ASN A 153 6.65 -7.23 -11.93
CA ASN A 153 7.96 -6.81 -11.44
C ASN A 153 7.84 -6.13 -10.06
N LEU A 154 7.17 -6.78 -9.12
CA LEU A 154 7.06 -6.28 -7.75
C LEU A 154 8.11 -6.93 -6.88
N THR A 155 8.69 -6.17 -5.96
CA THR A 155 9.60 -6.71 -4.94
C THR A 155 9.09 -6.37 -3.56
N PHE A 156 8.87 -7.39 -2.75
CA PHE A 156 8.60 -7.28 -1.31
C PHE A 156 9.81 -7.84 -0.57
N ALA A 157 10.62 -6.98 0.06
CA ALA A 157 11.84 -7.38 0.74
C ALA A 157 11.83 -7.00 2.22
N SER A 158 12.12 -7.95 3.11
CA SER A 158 12.29 -7.71 4.55
C SER A 158 11.10 -7.04 5.23
N ASN A 159 9.88 -7.19 4.71
CA ASN A 159 8.68 -6.64 5.33
C ASN A 159 8.20 -7.55 6.47
N THR A 160 7.51 -6.98 7.45
CA THR A 160 6.76 -7.73 8.47
C THR A 160 5.27 -7.63 8.16
N ILE A 161 4.62 -8.76 7.89
CA ILE A 161 3.20 -8.83 7.53
C ILE A 161 2.49 -9.76 8.50
N ARG A 162 1.54 -9.25 9.28
CA ARG A 162 0.95 -10.02 10.38
C ARG A 162 -0.46 -9.57 10.74
N ASP A 163 -1.22 -10.45 11.38
CA ASP A 163 -2.40 -10.04 12.15
C ASP A 163 -2.16 -10.33 13.63
N THR A 164 -2.30 -9.33 14.48
CA THR A 164 -2.15 -9.49 15.93
C THR A 164 -3.46 -9.77 16.65
N ARG A 165 -4.58 -9.57 15.96
CA ARG A 165 -5.92 -9.82 16.48
C ARG A 165 -6.17 -11.33 16.54
N GLN A 166 -7.15 -11.72 17.36
CA GLN A 166 -7.47 -13.12 17.63
C GLN A 166 -8.90 -13.44 17.24
N GLY A 167 -9.15 -14.71 16.91
CA GLY A 167 -10.49 -15.22 16.60
C GLY A 167 -11.18 -14.44 15.46
N PRO A 168 -12.48 -14.14 15.57
CA PRO A 168 -13.23 -13.43 14.53
C PRO A 168 -12.74 -12.00 14.21
N GLN A 169 -11.87 -11.43 15.06
CA GLN A 169 -11.27 -10.11 14.84
C GLN A 169 -10.00 -10.16 13.99
N ALA A 170 -9.41 -11.35 13.78
CA ALA A 170 -8.29 -11.55 12.85
C ALA A 170 -8.80 -11.53 11.40
N THR A 171 -8.88 -10.33 10.83
CA THR A 171 -9.48 -10.12 9.51
C THR A 171 -8.46 -9.98 8.38
N GLN A 172 -7.17 -9.81 8.69
CA GLN A 172 -6.06 -9.87 7.72
C GLN A 172 -5.67 -11.32 7.51
N THR A 173 -6.58 -12.09 6.90
CA THR A 173 -6.44 -13.54 6.75
C THR A 173 -5.37 -13.93 5.73
N VAL A 174 -5.04 -13.04 4.80
CA VAL A 174 -4.00 -13.25 3.78
C VAL A 174 -2.89 -12.21 3.92
N GLY A 175 -1.63 -12.66 3.97
CA GLY A 175 -0.47 -11.79 4.02
C GLY A 175 -0.25 -11.07 2.69
N ILE A 176 0.08 -11.82 1.64
CA ILE A 176 0.17 -11.32 0.25
C ILE A 176 -0.72 -12.18 -0.64
N TYR A 177 -1.69 -11.54 -1.31
CA TYR A 177 -2.47 -12.14 -2.38
C TYR A 177 -1.92 -11.71 -3.75
N ILE A 178 -1.64 -12.67 -4.62
CA ILE A 178 -1.17 -12.48 -5.99
C ILE A 178 -2.26 -12.97 -6.94
N GLY A 179 -2.93 -12.02 -7.59
CA GLY A 179 -4.02 -12.29 -8.51
C GLY A 179 -3.59 -13.00 -9.81
N PRO A 180 -4.56 -13.52 -10.57
CA PRO A 180 -4.33 -14.46 -11.68
C PRO A 180 -3.53 -13.90 -12.86
N LYS A 181 -3.50 -12.56 -13.02
CA LYS A 181 -2.84 -11.84 -14.11
C LYS A 181 -1.49 -11.23 -13.70
N ALA A 182 -1.10 -11.32 -12.43
CA ALA A 182 0.14 -10.76 -11.94
C ALA A 182 1.34 -11.65 -12.28
N ASP A 183 2.51 -11.04 -12.47
CA ASP A 183 3.72 -11.74 -12.94
C ASP A 183 5.00 -11.12 -12.33
N PHE A 184 6.11 -11.86 -12.28
CA PHE A 184 7.39 -11.38 -11.73
C PHE A 184 7.28 -10.74 -10.33
N VAL A 185 6.50 -11.33 -9.43
CA VAL A 185 6.43 -10.96 -8.02
C VAL A 185 7.52 -11.69 -7.25
N VAL A 186 8.36 -10.93 -6.55
CA VAL A 186 9.49 -11.43 -5.77
C VAL A 186 9.28 -11.13 -4.29
N CYS A 187 9.37 -12.15 -3.45
CA CYS A 187 9.30 -12.05 -2.00
C CYS A 187 10.62 -12.51 -1.37
N GLU A 188 11.33 -11.60 -0.71
CA GLU A 188 12.65 -11.83 -0.13
C GLU A 188 12.63 -11.55 1.37
N GLN A 189 12.92 -12.55 2.20
CA GLN A 189 13.13 -12.36 3.65
C GLN A 189 11.96 -11.65 4.38
N ASN A 190 10.73 -11.79 3.88
CA ASN A 190 9.56 -11.26 4.59
C ASN A 190 9.21 -12.15 5.78
N LEU A 191 8.86 -11.52 6.89
CA LEU A 191 8.39 -12.18 8.10
C LEU A 191 6.85 -12.17 8.11
N PHE A 192 6.26 -13.36 8.21
CA PHE A 192 4.82 -13.55 8.33
C PHE A 192 4.49 -14.13 9.70
N GLU A 193 3.59 -13.49 10.45
CA GLU A 193 3.30 -13.87 11.84
C GLU A 193 1.83 -13.67 12.23
N GLY A 194 1.42 -14.29 13.34
CA GLY A 194 0.15 -14.04 13.99
C GLY A 194 -1.05 -14.66 13.26
N GLY A 195 -2.23 -14.03 13.37
CA GLY A 195 -3.51 -14.50 12.83
C GLY A 195 -3.65 -14.45 11.31
N THR A 196 -2.56 -14.22 10.57
CA THR A 196 -2.55 -14.36 9.12
C THR A 196 -2.62 -15.85 8.76
N GLN A 197 -3.80 -16.29 8.34
CA GLN A 197 -4.10 -17.71 8.05
C GLN A 197 -3.27 -18.24 6.87
N GLN A 198 -3.05 -17.41 5.85
CA GLN A 198 -2.27 -17.76 4.67
C GLN A 198 -1.24 -16.67 4.41
N ALA A 199 0.05 -16.99 4.58
CA ALA A 199 1.12 -16.03 4.37
C ALA A 199 1.14 -15.49 2.94
N ILE A 200 1.10 -16.39 1.94
CA ILE A 200 1.04 -16.04 0.53
C ILE A 200 -0.01 -16.90 -0.17
N VAL A 201 -0.94 -16.25 -0.86
CA VAL A 201 -1.89 -16.86 -1.79
C VAL A 201 -1.48 -16.45 -3.19
N ASN A 202 -1.06 -17.42 -4.00
CA ASN A 202 -0.63 -17.20 -5.37
C ASN A 202 -1.59 -17.88 -6.35
N GLU A 203 -2.46 -17.08 -6.98
CA GLU A 203 -3.39 -17.53 -8.02
C GLU A 203 -2.91 -17.19 -9.43
N SER A 204 -1.74 -16.56 -9.55
CA SER A 204 -1.15 -16.25 -10.86
C SER A 204 -0.92 -17.51 -11.68
N ARG A 205 -0.96 -17.34 -13.01
CA ARG A 205 -0.53 -18.36 -13.96
C ARG A 205 0.96 -18.24 -14.32
N SER A 206 1.74 -17.60 -13.45
CA SER A 206 3.14 -17.24 -13.71
C SER A 206 4.11 -18.21 -13.06
N ASP A 207 5.05 -18.73 -13.85
CA ASP A 207 6.21 -19.49 -13.39
C ASP A 207 7.40 -18.58 -13.02
N HIS A 208 7.27 -17.25 -13.20
CA HIS A 208 8.33 -16.29 -12.90
C HIS A 208 8.29 -15.77 -11.46
N ASN A 209 7.18 -15.99 -10.75
CA ASN A 209 7.00 -15.55 -9.38
C ASN A 209 7.97 -16.28 -8.44
N ARG A 210 8.74 -15.51 -7.68
CA ARG A 210 9.71 -16.03 -6.70
C ARG A 210 9.18 -15.75 -5.31
N VAL A 211 8.25 -16.59 -4.89
CA VAL A 211 7.60 -16.48 -3.58
C VAL A 211 8.00 -17.68 -2.73
N GLN A 212 8.90 -17.46 -1.77
CA GLN A 212 9.16 -18.49 -0.76
C GLN A 212 7.99 -18.50 0.22
N GLN A 213 7.34 -19.65 0.35
CA GLN A 213 6.44 -19.90 1.48
C GLN A 213 7.28 -19.80 2.78
N PRO A 214 6.77 -19.16 3.84
CA PRO A 214 7.50 -19.11 5.12
C PRO A 214 7.81 -20.52 5.59
N THR A 215 9.05 -20.75 6.00
CA THR A 215 9.47 -22.01 6.60
C THR A 215 9.01 -22.05 8.06
N GLY A 216 8.04 -22.92 8.37
CA GLY A 216 7.61 -23.23 9.73
C GLY A 216 6.37 -22.46 10.19
N GLN A 217 5.26 -23.18 10.35
CA GLN A 217 4.17 -22.85 11.28
C GLN A 217 4.50 -23.44 12.66
#